data_AF-A0A949YLJ8-F1
#
_entry.id   AF-A0A949YLJ8-F1
#
_cell.length_a   1.000
_cell.length_b   1.000
_cell.length_c   1.000
_cell.angle_alpha   90.00
_cell.angle_beta   90.00
_cell.angle_gamma   90.00
#
_symmetry.space_group_name_H-M   'P 1'
#
loop_
_entity.id
_entity.type
_entity.pdbx_description
1 polymer ?
#
loop_
_entity_poly.entity_id
_entity_poly.type
_entity_poly.pdbx_seq_one_letter_code
_entity_poly.pdbx_strand_id
1 'polypeptide(L)'
;MSPPDDWQNPINAVPGQTQQDVDPARLRPGRTDLVRSRLEYQRNLIKNGQARFTPIQVSQEGVIIDGHHYVRAAAEERRMIEVLVTSLSARAIADSILDLPLR
;
A
#
# COMPACT_ATOMS: atom_id res chain seq x y z
N MET A 1 -11.25 -5.89 -9.90
CA MET A 1 -10.91 -7.28 -9.60
C MET A 1 -11.49 -7.58 -8.23
N SER A 2 -12.24 -8.67 -8.06
CA SER A 2 -12.71 -9.08 -6.72
C SER A 2 -11.51 -9.48 -5.86
N PRO A 3 -11.56 -9.33 -4.52
CA PRO A 3 -10.51 -9.88 -3.66
C PRO A 3 -10.44 -11.41 -3.78
N PRO A 4 -9.28 -12.03 -3.46
CA PRO A 4 -9.18 -13.48 -3.27
C PRO A 4 -10.16 -13.99 -2.19
N ASP A 5 -10.55 -15.26 -2.28
CA ASP A 5 -11.58 -15.86 -1.41
C ASP A 5 -11.21 -15.85 0.09
N ASP A 6 -9.92 -15.91 0.42
CA ASP A 6 -9.39 -15.89 1.79
C ASP A 6 -8.89 -14.50 2.23
N TRP A 7 -9.00 -13.50 1.36
CA TRP A 7 -8.53 -12.16 1.66
C TRP A 7 -9.44 -11.46 2.67
N GLN A 8 -8.82 -10.93 3.72
CA GLN A 8 -9.49 -10.12 4.73
C GLN A 8 -9.03 -8.68 4.60
N ASN A 9 -9.98 -7.76 4.52
CA ASN A 9 -9.69 -6.33 4.44
C ASN A 9 -8.88 -5.90 5.67
N PRO A 10 -7.64 -5.40 5.50
CA PRO A 10 -6.84 -4.95 6.63
C PRO A 10 -7.28 -3.58 7.17
N ILE A 11 -8.22 -2.88 6.51
CA ILE A 11 -8.68 -1.54 6.87
C ILE A 11 -9.96 -1.62 7.70
N ASN A 12 -9.90 -1.06 8.92
CA ASN A 12 -11.00 -0.94 9.87
C ASN A 12 -11.36 0.53 10.17
N ALA A 13 -10.43 1.46 9.94
CA ALA A 13 -10.67 2.88 10.10
C ALA A 13 -11.62 3.42 9.01
N VAL A 14 -12.32 4.50 9.33
CA VAL A 14 -13.24 5.17 8.39
C VAL A 14 -12.51 6.28 7.61
N PRO A 15 -13.05 6.71 6.47
CA PRO A 15 -12.48 7.83 5.71
C PRO A 15 -12.18 9.07 6.56
N GLY A 16 -11.00 9.64 6.36
CA GLY A 16 -10.47 10.77 7.13
C GLY A 16 -9.63 10.38 8.34
N GLN A 17 -9.57 9.11 8.72
CA GLN A 17 -8.77 8.62 9.84
C GLN A 17 -7.49 7.93 9.39
N THR A 18 -6.46 8.04 10.23
CA THR A 18 -5.24 7.24 10.11
C THR A 18 -5.39 5.91 10.83
N GLN A 19 -4.88 4.83 10.23
CA GLN A 19 -4.77 3.52 10.84
C GLN A 19 -3.30 3.10 10.92
N GLN A 20 -2.87 2.71 12.12
CA GLN A 20 -1.54 2.13 12.37
C GLN A 20 -1.54 0.63 12.09
N ASP A 21 -0.35 0.05 12.07
CA ASP A 21 -0.15 -1.40 12.05
C ASP A 21 -0.92 -2.11 10.93
N VAL A 22 -0.90 -1.52 9.73
CA VAL A 22 -1.46 -2.15 8.53
C VAL A 22 -0.40 -3.02 7.87
N ASP A 23 -0.75 -4.27 7.56
CA ASP A 23 0.10 -5.17 6.78
C ASP A 23 0.04 -4.75 5.29
N PRO A 24 1.13 -4.19 4.73
CA PRO A 24 1.14 -3.74 3.34
C PRO A 24 0.98 -4.88 2.33
N ALA A 25 1.32 -6.13 2.68
CA ALA A 25 1.18 -7.27 1.76
C ALA A 25 -0.29 -7.62 1.49
N ARG A 26 -1.19 -7.23 2.39
CA ARG A 26 -2.64 -7.39 2.26
C ARG A 26 -3.32 -6.25 1.51
N LEU A 27 -2.60 -5.16 1.21
CA LEU A 27 -3.16 -4.06 0.43
C LEU A 27 -3.15 -4.37 -1.07
N ARG A 28 -4.21 -3.93 -1.75
CA ARG A 28 -4.42 -4.20 -3.17
C ARG A 28 -4.04 -2.98 -4.01
N PRO A 29 -3.28 -3.11 -5.10
CA PRO A 29 -2.85 -1.96 -5.89
C PRO A 29 -3.96 -1.43 -6.80
N GLY A 30 -4.14 -0.11 -6.82
CA GLY A 30 -4.93 0.61 -7.82
C GLY A 30 -4.18 0.96 -9.12
N ARG A 31 -2.94 0.48 -9.32
CA ARG A 31 -2.09 0.78 -10.49
C ARG A 31 -1.53 -0.50 -11.12
N THR A 32 -0.98 -0.39 -12.33
CA THR A 32 -0.57 -1.54 -13.16
C THR A 32 0.90 -1.94 -13.07
N ASP A 33 1.77 -1.05 -12.62
CA ASP A 33 3.22 -1.25 -12.61
C ASP A 33 3.92 -0.47 -11.49
N LEU A 34 5.21 -0.66 -11.26
CA LEU A 34 6.02 0.22 -10.41
C LEU A 34 7.35 0.53 -11.08
N VAL A 35 7.79 1.78 -11.00
CA VAL A 35 9.14 2.19 -11.44
C VAL A 35 10.20 1.69 -10.46
N ARG A 36 11.20 0.95 -10.95
CA ARG A 36 12.27 0.32 -10.15
C ARG A 36 13.07 1.32 -9.31
N SER A 37 13.56 2.40 -9.93
CA SER A 37 14.39 3.40 -9.21
C SER A 37 13.64 4.07 -8.06
N ARG A 38 12.33 4.29 -8.22
CA ARG A 38 11.48 4.82 -7.14
C ARG A 38 11.28 3.79 -6.03
N LEU A 39 11.12 2.51 -6.37
CA LEU A 39 11.02 1.45 -5.36
C LEU A 39 12.30 1.34 -4.54
N GLU A 40 13.45 1.34 -5.21
CA GLU A 40 14.77 1.30 -4.56
C GLU A 40 14.98 2.50 -3.63
N TYR A 41 14.58 3.69 -4.06
CA TYR A 41 14.59 4.88 -3.20
C TYR A 41 13.74 4.69 -1.93
N GLN A 42 12.51 4.19 -2.06
CA GLN A 42 11.64 3.94 -0.89
C GLN A 42 12.22 2.86 0.04
N ARG A 43 12.82 1.79 -0.50
CA ARG A 43 13.53 0.78 0.31
C ARG A 43 14.65 1.42 1.14
N ASN A 44 15.44 2.31 0.54
CA ASN A 44 16.52 2.99 1.25
C ASN A 44 15.98 3.89 2.37
N LEU A 45 14.88 4.62 2.14
CA LEU A 45 14.23 5.40 3.20
C LEU A 45 13.80 4.52 4.39
N ILE A 46 13.14 3.39 4.10
CA ILE A 46 12.70 2.44 5.14
C ILE A 46 13.88 1.89 5.93
N LYS A 47 14.94 1.47 5.25
CA LYS A 47 16.16 0.92 5.88
C LYS A 47 16.83 1.94 6.80
N ASN A 48 16.82 3.20 6.39
CA ASN A 48 17.40 4.30 7.16
C ASN A 48 16.45 4.86 8.24
N GLY A 49 15.26 4.28 8.41
CA GLY A 49 14.27 4.76 9.38
C GLY A 49 13.71 6.15 9.06
N GLN A 50 13.80 6.60 7.81
CA GLN A 50 13.30 7.90 7.39
C GLN A 50 11.81 7.84 7.13
N ALA A 51 11.06 8.71 7.81
CA ALA A 51 9.63 8.84 7.62
C ALA A 51 9.28 9.46 6.27
N ARG A 52 8.10 9.12 5.74
CA ARG A 52 7.52 9.83 4.60
C ARG A 52 7.02 11.21 5.06
N PHE A 53 7.06 12.18 4.15
CA PHE A 53 6.46 13.49 4.37
C PHE A 53 4.94 13.52 4.09
N THR A 54 4.44 12.55 3.32
CA THR A 54 3.03 12.42 2.99
C THR A 54 2.50 11.07 3.45
N PRO A 55 1.25 11.00 3.92
CA PRO A 55 0.65 9.75 4.35
C PRO A 55 0.48 8.78 3.17
N ILE A 56 0.44 7.48 3.46
CA ILE A 56 0.01 6.47 2.47
C ILE A 56 -1.50 6.56 2.40
N GLN A 57 -2.09 6.62 1.22
CA GLN A 57 -3.54 6.74 1.08
C GLN A 57 -4.13 5.43 0.60
N VAL A 58 -5.16 4.96 1.30
CA VAL A 58 -5.87 3.72 0.99
C VAL A 58 -7.37 3.99 1.01
N SER A 59 -8.14 3.31 0.16
CA SER A 59 -9.61 3.32 0.24
C SER A 59 -10.09 2.50 1.44
N GLN A 60 -11.37 2.61 1.79
CA GLN A 60 -11.95 1.81 2.86
C GLN A 60 -11.95 0.30 2.52
N GLU A 61 -11.90 -0.06 1.23
CA GLU A 61 -11.83 -1.43 0.72
C GLU A 61 -10.39 -1.98 0.60
N GLY A 62 -9.39 -1.29 1.18
CA GLY A 62 -8.00 -1.76 1.18
C GLY A 62 -7.27 -1.59 -0.16
N VAL A 63 -7.76 -0.70 -1.04
CA VAL A 63 -7.09 -0.39 -2.31
C VAL A 63 -6.18 0.81 -2.15
N ILE A 64 -4.91 0.67 -2.55
CA ILE A 64 -3.93 1.74 -2.48
C ILE A 64 -4.27 2.83 -3.49
N ILE A 65 -4.48 4.05 -2.99
CA ILE A 65 -4.72 5.27 -3.77
C ILE A 65 -3.40 5.98 -4.07
N ASP A 66 -2.54 6.15 -3.06
CA ASP A 66 -1.21 6.74 -3.20
C ASP A 66 -0.17 6.06 -2.30
N GLY A 67 1.09 6.09 -2.72
CA GLY A 67 2.21 5.51 -1.97
C GLY A 67 2.59 4.08 -2.38
N HIS A 68 2.13 3.57 -3.53
CA HIS A 68 2.35 2.18 -3.95
C HIS A 68 3.80 1.70 -3.88
N HIS A 69 4.79 2.55 -4.22
CA HIS A 69 6.21 2.21 -4.12
C HIS A 69 6.65 1.96 -2.68
N TYR A 70 6.18 2.78 -1.74
CA TYR A 70 6.49 2.59 -0.32
C TYR A 70 5.77 1.37 0.22
N VAL A 71 4.49 1.16 -0.15
CA VAL A 71 3.73 -0.04 0.24
C VAL A 71 4.43 -1.29 -0.26
N ARG A 72 4.92 -1.30 -1.52
CA ARG A 72 5.71 -2.42 -2.06
C ARG A 72 6.99 -2.64 -1.25
N ALA A 73 7.76 -1.58 -1.00
CA ALA A 73 9.01 -1.68 -0.23
C ALA A 73 8.76 -2.20 1.19
N ALA A 74 7.72 -1.70 1.86
CA ALA A 74 7.36 -2.13 3.21
C ALA A 74 6.90 -3.60 3.25
N ALA A 75 6.15 -4.06 2.24
CA ALA A 75 5.75 -5.46 2.12
C ALA A 75 6.95 -6.40 1.95
N GLU A 76 7.92 -6.03 1.12
CA GLU A 76 9.14 -6.82 0.92
C GLU A 76 10.01 -6.87 2.19
N GLU A 77 10.06 -5.78 2.95
CA GLU A 77 10.81 -5.68 4.21
C GLU A 77 9.99 -6.14 5.44
N ARG A 78 8.77 -6.67 5.22
CA ARG A 78 7.84 -7.13 6.27
C ARG A 78 7.61 -6.09 7.38
N ARG A 79 7.46 -4.83 6.99
CA ARG A 79 7.20 -3.71 7.91
C ARG A 79 5.75 -3.29 7.85
N MET A 80 5.14 -3.17 9.03
CA MET A 80 3.81 -2.59 9.18
C MET A 80 3.87 -1.09 8.87
N ILE A 81 2.76 -0.55 8.36
CA ILE A 81 2.68 0.85 7.91
C ILE A 81 1.49 1.58 8.54
N GLU A 82 1.64 2.90 8.66
CA GLU A 82 0.54 3.83 8.88
C GLU A 82 -0.09 4.21 7.53
N VAL A 83 -1.42 4.24 7.47
CA VAL A 83 -2.17 4.70 6.30
C VAL A 83 -3.24 5.70 6.69
N LEU A 84 -3.55 6.64 5.79
CA LEU A 84 -4.74 7.48 5.81
C LEU A 84 -5.83 6.80 4.98
N VAL A 85 -6.96 6.49 5.61
CA VAL A 85 -8.14 5.98 4.91
C VAL A 85 -8.86 7.16 4.26
N THR A 86 -9.17 7.04 2.98
CA THR A 86 -9.80 8.10 2.19
C THR A 86 -11.17 7.68 1.70
N SER A 87 -12.01 8.67 1.35
CA SER A 87 -13.30 8.44 0.67
C SER A 87 -13.15 8.19 -0.82
N LEU A 88 -11.92 8.24 -1.35
CA LEU A 88 -11.62 7.95 -2.74
C LEU A 88 -11.70 6.44 -2.97
N SER A 89 -12.32 6.06 -4.07
CA SER A 89 -12.37 4.67 -4.51
C SER A 89 -11.42 4.46 -5.69
N ALA A 90 -10.85 3.26 -5.76
CA ALA A 90 -10.07 2.81 -6.89
C ALA A 90 -10.36 1.34 -7.18
N ARG A 91 -10.24 0.96 -8.45
CA ARG A 91 -10.35 -0.45 -8.85
C ARG A 91 -9.01 -1.14 -8.57
N ALA A 92 -9.03 -2.21 -7.78
CA ALA A 92 -7.89 -3.10 -7.64
C ALA A 92 -7.52 -3.75 -8.99
N ILE A 93 -6.22 -3.73 -9.28
CA ILE A 93 -5.61 -4.23 -10.52
C ILE A 93 -4.91 -5.58 -10.31
N ALA A 94 -4.47 -5.87 -9.09
CA ALA A 94 -3.89 -7.17 -8.69
C ALA A 94 -4.33 -7.55 -7.27
N ASP A 95 -3.99 -8.76 -6.84
CA ASP A 95 -4.36 -9.28 -5.52
C ASP A 95 -3.44 -8.76 -4.42
N SER A 96 -2.15 -8.63 -4.70
CA SER A 96 -1.18 -7.99 -3.81
C SER A 96 -0.36 -6.93 -4.53
N ILE A 97 0.13 -5.95 -3.76
CA ILE A 97 1.18 -5.04 -4.23
C ILE A 97 2.44 -5.78 -4.69
N LEU A 98 2.67 -7.00 -4.16
CA LEU A 98 3.79 -7.87 -4.51
C LEU A 98 3.70 -8.45 -5.94
N ASP A 99 2.51 -8.43 -6.54
CA ASP A 99 2.27 -8.97 -7.88
C ASP A 99 2.52 -7.94 -8.99
N LEU A 100 2.68 -6.65 -8.65
CA LEU A 100 2.92 -5.63 -9.65
C LEU A 100 4.29 -5.80 -10.32
N PRO A 101 4.36 -5.73 -11.67
CA PRO A 101 5.63 -5.75 -12.39
C PRO A 101 6.43 -4.48 -12.13
N LEU A 102 7.76 -4.61 -12.15
CA LEU A 102 8.69 -3.48 -12.10
C LEU A 102 9.09 -3.08 -13.53
N ARG A 103 8.96 -1.78 -13.84
CA ARG A 103 9.51 -1.16 -15.04
C ARG A 103 10.83 -0.45 -14.73
#